data_AF-A0A443HJA4-F1
#
_entry.id   AF-A0A443HJA4-F1
#
_cell.length_a   1.000
_cell.length_b   1.000
_cell.length_c   1.000
_cell.angle_alpha   90.00
_cell.angle_beta   90.00
_cell.angle_gamma   90.00
#
_symmetry.space_group_name_H-M   'P 1'
#
loop_
_entity.id
_entity.type
_entity.pdbx_description
1 polymer ?
#
loop_
_entity_poly.entity_id
_entity_poly.type
_entity_poly.pdbx_seq_one_letter_code
_entity_poly.pdbx_strand_id
1 'polypeptide(L)'
;MFFARISPSQVPYLGQRISQRYLMSPTSQFSKEPLTLGTMLRSDSGRTYKIEEVLADRRKPLLCVYRASADGKDYIAKNMIQGEFEYQLNLQRSLSTCPNVRGVIDTVQEHEVFIYPFLSGNLLRLSQKNLSEETRRHVLRSALRGLADMHDRDVLHNGKSGVPDDCPYHNYEESAEGGVIIKDVQISDLEDTVIVPPGKWLRGPLCGNAIWRSAESWCRSRQNQASDVFSFGIVTANALFEMIYVMLNEMVFRVSDDQLKSADSWRYILRRHISYFADEDGLNGFLEHIGEENPFYKRLIDLADSFGPGNPRQPFQRWGYVEPELRDLVGKMTNLDPTKRINAREALQHRWFRQTTYLG
;
A
#
# COMPACT_ATOMS: atom_id res chain seq x y z
N MET A 1 38.26 24.07 8.81
CA MET A 1 38.93 23.33 7.71
C MET A 1 38.47 21.88 7.77
N PHE A 2 37.95 21.39 6.65
CA PHE A 2 37.58 20.00 6.31
C PHE A 2 36.63 19.22 7.22
N PHE A 3 35.33 19.40 7.01
CA PHE A 3 34.36 18.31 7.08
C PHE A 3 34.35 17.58 5.73
N ALA A 4 34.70 16.30 5.74
CA ALA A 4 34.61 15.43 4.57
C ALA A 4 33.16 14.99 4.34
N ARG A 5 32.65 15.32 3.15
CA ARG A 5 31.39 14.83 2.60
C ARG A 5 31.50 13.33 2.34
N ILE A 6 30.57 12.54 2.87
CA ILE A 6 30.30 11.18 2.36
C ILE A 6 29.07 11.26 1.46
N SER A 7 29.32 10.97 0.18
CA SER A 7 28.34 10.91 -0.92
C SER A 7 27.47 9.66 -0.79
N PRO A 8 26.14 9.74 -0.94
CA PRO A 8 25.31 8.58 -1.24
C PRO A 8 25.24 8.39 -2.76
N SER A 9 26.15 7.58 -3.28
CA SER A 9 26.06 6.90 -4.57
C SER A 9 26.43 5.43 -4.27
N GLN A 10 25.79 4.37 -4.74
CA GLN A 10 24.91 4.14 -5.87
C GLN A 10 24.01 2.95 -5.50
N VAL A 11 22.69 3.06 -5.68
CA VAL A 11 21.85 1.89 -5.96
C VAL A 11 21.29 2.13 -7.35
N PRO A 12 21.71 1.37 -8.38
CA PRO A 12 21.19 1.58 -9.72
C PRO A 12 19.70 1.19 -9.73
N TYR A 13 18.84 2.18 -9.96
CA TYR A 13 17.49 1.98 -10.45
C TYR A 13 17.58 1.31 -11.82
N LEU A 14 17.51 -0.03 -11.86
CA LEU A 14 17.15 -0.74 -13.10
C LEU A 14 15.62 -0.71 -13.24
N GLY A 15 15.09 0.44 -13.65
CA GLY A 15 13.86 0.47 -14.41
C GLY A 15 14.21 0.09 -15.85
N GLN A 16 14.20 -1.21 -16.18
CA GLN A 16 14.27 -1.61 -17.58
C GLN A 16 12.94 -1.29 -18.24
N ARG A 17 13.03 -0.26 -19.06
CA ARG A 17 12.00 0.39 -19.86
C ARG A 17 11.27 -0.59 -20.78
N ILE A 18 9.95 -0.59 -20.74
CA ILE A 18 9.16 -0.76 -21.97
C ILE A 18 8.98 0.65 -22.52
N SER A 19 9.87 1.05 -23.42
CA SER A 19 9.71 2.30 -24.16
C SER A 19 8.66 2.08 -25.25
N GLN A 20 7.40 2.36 -24.94
CA GLN A 20 6.48 2.80 -25.99
C GLN A 20 6.79 4.28 -26.23
N ARG A 21 7.25 4.60 -27.44
CA ARG A 21 7.48 5.98 -27.88
C ARG A 21 6.12 6.68 -27.98
N TYR A 22 5.66 7.29 -26.89
CA TYR A 22 4.60 8.29 -26.96
C TYR A 22 5.20 9.61 -27.44
N LEU A 23 4.60 10.17 -28.48
CA LEU A 23 4.95 11.49 -29.02
C LEU A 23 4.84 12.53 -27.90
N MET A 24 5.93 13.23 -27.61
CA MET A 24 5.92 14.32 -26.64
C MET A 24 5.09 15.49 -27.19
N SER A 25 4.12 15.95 -26.41
CA SER A 25 3.43 17.21 -26.67
C SER A 25 4.42 18.38 -26.52
N PRO A 26 4.49 19.35 -27.46
CA PRO A 26 5.58 20.36 -27.48
C PRO A 26 5.46 21.49 -26.45
N THR A 27 4.51 21.44 -25.51
CA THR A 27 4.05 22.62 -24.74
C THR A 27 4.21 22.55 -23.23
N SER A 28 4.68 21.45 -22.61
CA SER A 28 4.82 21.41 -21.15
C SER A 28 6.11 22.10 -20.69
N GLN A 29 5.96 23.26 -20.04
CA GLN A 29 7.02 23.83 -19.20
C GLN A 29 7.12 23.01 -17.92
N PHE A 30 7.91 21.94 -17.96
CA PHE A 30 8.15 21.09 -16.80
C PHE A 30 8.81 21.89 -15.68
N SER A 31 8.12 22.00 -14.53
CA SER A 31 8.76 22.54 -13.33
C SER A 31 9.75 21.52 -12.77
N LYS A 32 11.03 21.90 -12.73
CA LYS A 32 12.08 21.11 -12.04
C LYS A 32 12.09 21.34 -10.53
N GLU A 33 11.28 22.28 -10.07
CA GLU A 33 11.17 22.68 -8.67
C GLU A 33 9.72 22.46 -8.17
N PRO A 34 9.52 22.27 -6.86
CA PRO A 34 8.19 22.24 -6.28
C PRO A 34 7.39 23.52 -6.58
N LEU A 35 6.08 23.38 -6.77
CA LEU A 35 5.16 24.52 -6.81
C LEU A 35 5.23 25.32 -5.50
N THR A 36 5.14 26.65 -5.61
CA THR A 36 5.19 27.55 -4.46
C THR A 36 3.80 27.75 -3.84
N LEU A 37 3.77 28.09 -2.56
CA LEU A 37 2.54 28.46 -1.86
C LEU A 37 1.87 29.67 -2.52
N GLY A 38 0.55 29.63 -2.65
CA GLY A 38 -0.24 30.65 -3.34
C GLY A 38 -0.27 30.51 -4.86
N THR A 39 0.43 29.53 -5.45
CA THR A 39 0.33 29.24 -6.89
C THR A 39 -1.11 28.92 -7.26
N MET A 40 -1.60 29.57 -8.32
CA MET A 40 -2.93 29.34 -8.88
C MET A 40 -2.81 28.41 -10.08
N LEU A 41 -3.36 27.20 -9.95
CA LEU A 41 -3.37 26.20 -11.01
C LEU A 41 -4.71 26.23 -11.72
N ARG A 42 -4.70 26.56 -13.02
CA ARG A 42 -5.90 26.42 -13.86
C ARG A 42 -5.96 24.99 -14.38
N SER A 43 -6.99 24.27 -13.97
CA SER A 43 -7.22 22.88 -14.37
C SER A 43 -7.82 22.77 -15.76
N ASP A 44 -7.76 21.55 -16.29
CA ASP A 44 -8.32 21.18 -17.59
C ASP A 44 -9.86 21.23 -17.57
N SER A 45 -10.51 21.11 -16.40
CA SER A 45 -11.94 21.37 -16.22
C SER A 45 -12.32 22.86 -16.22
N GLY A 46 -11.33 23.75 -16.18
CA GLY A 46 -11.51 25.19 -16.09
C GLY A 46 -11.62 25.74 -14.66
N ARG A 47 -11.61 24.88 -13.63
CA ARG A 47 -11.54 25.31 -12.22
C ARG A 47 -10.13 25.81 -11.88
N THR A 48 -10.03 26.75 -10.94
CA THR A 48 -8.74 27.23 -10.43
C THR A 48 -8.51 26.72 -9.01
N TYR A 49 -7.36 26.09 -8.79
CA TYR A 49 -6.94 25.55 -7.50
C TYR A 49 -5.77 26.37 -6.96
N LYS A 50 -5.86 26.81 -5.70
CA LYS A 50 -4.78 27.51 -5.01
C LYS A 50 -3.96 26.53 -4.18
N ILE A 51 -2.65 26.49 -4.36
CA ILE A 51 -1.76 25.72 -3.48
C ILE A 51 -1.67 26.40 -2.12
N GLU A 52 -2.14 25.73 -1.07
CA GLU A 52 -2.17 26.24 0.29
C GLU A 52 -1.00 25.73 1.14
N GLU A 53 -0.53 24.52 0.86
CA GLU A 53 0.48 23.85 1.69
C GLU A 53 1.26 22.80 0.90
N VAL A 54 2.55 22.63 1.22
CA VAL A 54 3.37 21.51 0.73
C VAL A 54 3.36 20.43 1.80
N LEU A 55 2.68 19.32 1.53
CA LEU A 55 2.57 18.17 2.44
C LEU A 55 3.76 17.22 2.31
N ALA A 56 4.32 17.09 1.11
CA ALA A 56 5.53 16.30 0.86
C ALA A 56 6.37 16.91 -0.27
N ASP A 57 7.70 16.83 -0.11
CA ASP A 57 8.70 17.22 -1.12
C ASP A 57 9.73 16.09 -1.28
N ARG A 58 9.60 15.31 -2.35
CA ARG A 58 10.61 14.36 -2.80
C ARG A 58 11.22 14.86 -4.09
N ARG A 59 12.55 14.95 -4.17
CA ARG A 59 13.24 15.58 -5.31
C ARG A 59 13.86 14.61 -6.34
N LYS A 60 13.81 13.30 -6.08
CA LYS A 60 14.43 12.27 -6.95
C LYS A 60 13.60 10.97 -6.98
N PRO A 61 12.70 10.79 -7.97
CA PRO A 61 12.18 11.83 -8.89
C PRO A 61 11.39 12.91 -8.14
N LEU A 62 11.10 14.04 -8.81
CA LEU A 62 10.26 15.09 -8.22
C LEU A 62 8.83 14.54 -8.03
N LEU A 63 8.43 14.37 -6.78
CA LEU A 63 7.11 13.90 -6.35
C LEU A 63 6.74 14.68 -5.10
N CYS A 64 5.82 15.60 -5.27
CA CYS A 64 5.32 16.53 -4.29
C CYS A 64 3.81 16.30 -4.12
N VAL A 65 3.39 16.43 -2.87
CA VAL A 65 1.97 16.38 -2.50
C VAL A 65 1.64 17.72 -1.87
N TYR A 66 0.56 18.33 -2.33
CA TYR A 66 0.12 19.64 -1.89
C TYR A 66 -1.31 19.57 -1.37
N ARG A 67 -1.61 20.37 -0.35
CA ARG A 67 -2.99 20.74 -0.07
C ARG A 67 -3.34 21.92 -0.95
N ALA A 68 -4.44 21.81 -1.67
CA ALA A 68 -4.96 22.86 -2.52
C ALA A 68 -6.40 23.23 -2.11
N SER A 69 -6.83 24.45 -2.39
CA SER A 69 -8.19 24.91 -2.13
C SER A 69 -8.86 25.40 -3.42
N ALA A 70 -10.16 25.13 -3.56
CA ALA A 70 -11.01 25.72 -4.60
C ALA A 70 -12.46 25.77 -4.11
N ASP A 71 -13.17 26.86 -4.38
CA ASP A 71 -14.59 27.04 -4.02
C ASP A 71 -14.90 26.76 -2.54
N GLY A 72 -13.97 27.13 -1.64
CA GLY A 72 -14.10 26.90 -0.19
C GLY A 72 -13.92 25.45 0.25
N LYS A 73 -13.44 24.56 -0.62
CA LYS A 73 -13.15 23.15 -0.33
C LYS A 73 -11.67 22.83 -0.48
N ASP A 74 -11.19 21.89 0.32
CA ASP A 74 -9.82 21.36 0.23
C ASP A 74 -9.74 20.20 -0.78
N TYR A 75 -8.57 20.08 -1.38
CA TYR A 75 -8.17 19.08 -2.35
C TYR A 75 -6.71 18.67 -2.11
N ILE A 76 -6.31 17.55 -2.71
CA ILE A 76 -4.92 17.15 -2.78
C ILE A 76 -4.45 17.28 -4.23
N ALA A 77 -3.37 18.00 -4.44
CA ALA A 77 -2.70 18.08 -5.74
C ALA A 77 -1.39 17.28 -5.67
N LYS A 78 -1.14 16.43 -6.66
CA LYS A 78 0.09 15.64 -6.76
C LYS A 78 0.66 15.76 -8.16
N ASN A 79 1.96 16.04 -8.29
CA ASN A 79 2.60 15.98 -9.59
C ASN A 79 2.95 14.52 -9.95
N MET A 80 2.86 14.20 -11.23
CA MET A 80 3.15 12.87 -11.75
C MET A 80 4.63 12.72 -12.11
N ILE A 81 5.06 11.45 -12.20
CA ILE A 81 6.37 11.13 -12.77
C ILE A 81 6.33 11.48 -14.25
N GLN A 82 7.39 12.14 -14.72
CA GLN A 82 7.52 12.55 -16.12
C GLN A 82 7.33 11.35 -17.06
N GLY A 83 6.40 11.49 -18.01
CA GLY A 83 6.08 10.46 -19.00
C GLY A 83 5.02 9.44 -18.55
N GLU A 84 4.60 9.46 -17.29
CA GLU A 84 3.58 8.55 -16.76
C GLU A 84 2.16 9.16 -16.78
N PHE A 85 2.03 10.46 -17.07
CA PHE A 85 0.78 11.21 -16.95
C PHE A 85 -0.40 10.55 -17.68
N GLU A 86 -0.27 10.29 -18.98
CA GLU A 86 -1.36 9.70 -19.78
C GLU A 86 -1.69 8.27 -19.37
N TYR A 87 -0.67 7.47 -19.05
CA TYR A 87 -0.86 6.09 -18.59
C TYR A 87 -1.64 6.07 -17.26
N GLN A 88 -1.19 6.85 -16.28
CA GLN A 88 -1.83 6.93 -14.96
C GLN A 88 -3.22 7.56 -15.03
N LEU A 89 -3.43 8.57 -15.89
CA LEU A 89 -4.73 9.20 -16.08
C LEU A 89 -5.75 8.20 -16.63
N ASN A 90 -5.37 7.46 -17.68
CA ASN A 90 -6.26 6.47 -18.29
C ASN A 90 -6.56 5.31 -17.33
N LEU A 91 -5.54 4.84 -16.59
CA LEU A 91 -5.71 3.81 -15.56
C LEU A 91 -6.69 4.28 -14.48
N GLN A 92 -6.47 5.45 -13.87
CA GLN A 92 -7.34 5.93 -12.80
C GLN A 92 -8.75 6.28 -13.28
N ARG A 93 -8.91 6.78 -14.52
CA ARG A 93 -10.24 6.99 -15.13
C ARG A 93 -11.04 5.69 -15.23
N SER A 94 -10.39 4.56 -15.53
CA SER A 94 -11.05 3.25 -15.56
C SER A 94 -11.61 2.82 -14.19
N LEU A 95 -11.07 3.39 -13.10
CA LEU A 95 -11.46 3.14 -11.72
C LEU A 95 -12.45 4.19 -11.16
N SER A 96 -12.79 5.23 -11.93
CA SER A 96 -13.64 6.35 -11.49
C SER A 96 -15.05 5.94 -11.03
N THR A 97 -15.52 4.77 -11.46
CA THR A 97 -16.81 4.18 -11.07
C THR A 97 -16.75 3.37 -9.77
N CYS A 98 -15.56 3.16 -9.20
CA CYS A 98 -15.36 2.34 -8.00
C CYS A 98 -15.40 3.24 -6.76
N PRO A 99 -16.46 3.17 -5.93
CA PRO A 99 -16.65 4.13 -4.82
C PRO A 99 -15.56 4.03 -3.75
N ASN A 100 -14.98 2.84 -3.57
CA ASN A 100 -13.93 2.58 -2.58
C ASN A 100 -12.50 2.79 -3.13
N VAL A 101 -12.36 3.46 -4.27
CA VAL A 101 -11.06 3.82 -4.87
C VAL A 101 -11.02 5.32 -5.08
N ARG A 102 -9.98 5.99 -4.56
CA ARG A 102 -9.78 7.43 -4.70
C ARG A 102 -9.07 7.72 -6.02
N GLY A 103 -9.86 7.95 -7.06
CA GLY A 103 -9.36 8.38 -8.36
C GLY A 103 -9.12 9.89 -8.47
N VAL A 104 -8.38 10.26 -9.52
CA VAL A 104 -8.24 11.64 -10.00
C VAL A 104 -9.61 12.23 -10.39
N ILE A 105 -9.87 13.46 -9.97
CA ILE A 105 -11.12 14.21 -10.29
C ILE A 105 -10.88 15.38 -11.24
N ASP A 106 -9.63 15.84 -11.35
CA ASP A 106 -9.24 16.92 -12.26
C ASP A 106 -7.73 16.84 -12.53
N THR A 107 -7.29 17.55 -13.56
CA THR A 107 -5.90 17.56 -13.99
C THR A 107 -5.43 18.97 -14.34
N VAL A 108 -4.12 19.19 -14.27
CA VAL A 108 -3.45 20.41 -14.72
C VAL A 108 -2.32 19.94 -15.62
N GLN A 109 -2.61 19.76 -16.91
CA GLN A 109 -1.69 19.09 -17.84
C GLN A 109 -0.38 19.85 -18.01
N GLU A 110 -0.41 21.19 -17.98
CA GLU A 110 0.79 22.05 -18.08
C GLU A 110 1.86 21.70 -17.04
N HIS A 111 1.43 21.29 -15.84
CA HIS A 111 2.30 20.96 -14.71
C HIS A 111 2.35 19.47 -14.42
N GLU A 112 1.70 18.62 -15.23
CA GLU A 112 1.50 17.19 -14.98
C GLU A 112 0.96 16.90 -13.57
N VAL A 113 0.01 17.71 -13.10
CA VAL A 113 -0.57 17.56 -11.75
C VAL A 113 -1.94 16.90 -11.83
N PHE A 114 -2.19 15.94 -10.94
CA PHE A 114 -3.49 15.36 -10.68
C PHE A 114 -4.11 15.98 -9.43
N ILE A 115 -5.41 16.23 -9.48
CA ILE A 115 -6.21 16.72 -8.36
C ILE A 115 -7.09 15.58 -7.85
N TYR A 116 -7.10 15.42 -6.54
CA TYR A 116 -7.87 14.42 -5.80
C TYR A 116 -8.77 15.08 -4.76
N PRO A 117 -9.92 14.48 -4.43
CA PRO A 117 -10.76 14.94 -3.33
C PRO A 117 -9.96 14.84 -2.02
N PHE A 118 -10.06 15.82 -1.13
CA PHE A 118 -9.44 15.73 0.20
C PHE A 118 -10.18 14.72 1.08
N LEU A 119 -9.45 13.97 1.91
CA LEU A 119 -10.01 13.01 2.87
C LEU A 119 -9.48 13.33 4.27
N SER A 120 -10.36 13.28 5.28
CA SER A 120 -10.10 13.84 6.62
C SER A 120 -9.17 13.01 7.51
N GLY A 121 -8.86 11.77 7.14
CA GLY A 121 -7.91 10.94 7.86
C GLY A 121 -7.54 9.66 7.13
N ASN A 122 -6.70 8.85 7.78
CA ASN A 122 -6.17 7.58 7.30
C ASN A 122 -6.30 6.49 8.37
N LEU A 123 -5.99 5.25 8.02
CA LEU A 123 -6.14 4.10 8.91
C LEU A 123 -5.31 4.20 10.19
N LEU A 124 -4.08 4.72 10.15
CA LEU A 124 -3.26 4.87 11.35
C LEU A 124 -3.87 5.89 12.33
N ARG A 125 -4.27 7.06 11.84
CA ARG A 125 -4.93 8.06 12.69
C ARG A 125 -6.25 7.53 13.23
N LEU A 126 -6.92 6.71 12.44
CA LEU A 126 -8.17 6.09 12.83
C LEU A 126 -7.97 4.97 13.86
N SER A 127 -6.88 4.21 13.78
CA SER A 127 -6.56 3.14 14.74
C SER A 127 -6.22 3.67 16.13
N GLN A 128 -5.72 4.91 16.21
CA GLN A 128 -5.52 5.64 17.47
C GLN A 128 -6.83 6.06 18.14
N LYS A 129 -7.98 6.00 17.44
CA LYS A 129 -9.29 6.30 18.01
C LYS A 129 -9.95 5.04 18.57
N ASN A 130 -10.78 5.22 19.60
CA ASN A 130 -11.55 4.14 20.18
C ASN A 130 -12.74 3.79 19.27
N LEU A 131 -12.52 2.91 18.31
CA LEU A 131 -13.56 2.39 17.43
C LEU A 131 -14.17 1.09 17.95
N SER A 132 -15.45 0.85 17.62
CA SER A 132 -16.03 -0.47 17.77
C SER A 132 -15.39 -1.46 16.78
N GLU A 133 -15.42 -2.74 17.12
CA GLU A 133 -14.97 -3.80 16.21
C GLU A 133 -15.75 -3.79 14.88
N GLU A 134 -17.05 -3.50 14.94
CA GLU A 134 -17.90 -3.38 13.76
C GLU A 134 -17.45 -2.26 12.82
N THR A 135 -17.12 -1.07 13.37
CA THR A 135 -16.62 0.04 12.56
C THR A 135 -15.28 -0.32 11.91
N ARG A 136 -14.37 -1.00 12.63
CA ARG A 136 -13.10 -1.48 12.05
C ARG A 136 -13.34 -2.49 10.93
N ARG A 137 -14.22 -3.47 11.16
CA ARG A 137 -14.60 -4.46 10.16
C ARG A 137 -15.22 -3.79 8.94
N HIS A 138 -16.06 -2.77 9.12
CA HIS A 138 -16.62 -1.96 8.04
C HIS A 138 -15.53 -1.28 7.22
N VAL A 139 -14.57 -0.60 7.88
CA VAL A 139 -13.43 0.05 7.23
C VAL A 139 -12.62 -0.94 6.40
N LEU A 140 -12.20 -2.05 7.00
CA LEU A 140 -11.42 -3.08 6.30
C LEU A 140 -12.23 -3.69 5.15
N ARG A 141 -13.53 -3.94 5.34
CA ARG A 141 -14.41 -4.49 4.30
C ARG A 141 -14.51 -3.52 3.12
N SER A 142 -14.69 -2.23 3.38
CA SER A 142 -14.82 -1.22 2.34
C SER A 142 -13.49 -0.99 1.60
N ALA A 143 -12.36 -1.01 2.28
CA ALA A 143 -11.06 -0.98 1.62
C ALA A 143 -10.84 -2.22 0.74
N LEU A 144 -11.13 -3.41 1.26
CA LEU A 144 -11.00 -4.65 0.48
C LEU A 144 -11.94 -4.68 -0.73
N ARG A 145 -13.12 -4.04 -0.67
CA ARG A 145 -13.98 -3.81 -1.85
C ARG A 145 -13.28 -2.99 -2.91
N GLY A 146 -12.66 -1.88 -2.52
CA GLY A 146 -11.86 -1.06 -3.45
C GLY A 146 -10.75 -1.86 -4.11
N LEU A 147 -10.02 -2.67 -3.31
CA LEU A 147 -8.95 -3.52 -3.83
C LEU A 147 -9.48 -4.56 -4.83
N ALA A 148 -10.61 -5.19 -4.49
CA ALA A 148 -11.25 -6.15 -5.36
C ALA A 148 -11.78 -5.52 -6.66
N ASP A 149 -12.31 -4.30 -6.61
CA ASP A 149 -12.76 -3.55 -7.80
C ASP A 149 -11.59 -3.21 -8.75
N MET A 150 -10.40 -2.94 -8.19
CA MET A 150 -9.17 -2.78 -8.95
C MET A 150 -8.72 -4.10 -9.59
N HIS A 151 -8.74 -5.19 -8.81
CA HIS A 151 -8.33 -6.52 -9.27
C HIS A 151 -9.22 -7.05 -10.40
N ASP A 152 -10.53 -6.79 -10.36
CA ASP A 152 -11.48 -7.13 -11.43
C ASP A 152 -11.18 -6.41 -12.77
N ARG A 153 -10.36 -5.36 -12.74
CA ARG A 153 -9.88 -4.60 -13.91
C ARG A 153 -8.40 -4.86 -14.21
N ASP A 154 -7.84 -5.94 -13.66
CA ASP A 154 -6.43 -6.30 -13.78
C ASP A 154 -5.46 -5.24 -13.24
N VAL A 155 -5.93 -4.33 -12.40
CA VAL A 155 -5.10 -3.29 -11.79
C VAL A 155 -4.50 -3.81 -10.49
N LEU A 156 -3.18 -3.94 -10.47
CA LEU A 156 -2.39 -4.20 -9.28
C LEU A 156 -2.12 -2.88 -8.54
N HIS A 157 -2.40 -2.83 -7.23
CA HIS A 157 -2.23 -1.62 -6.42
C HIS A 157 -0.76 -1.24 -6.26
N ASN A 158 0.10 -2.18 -5.83
CA ASN A 158 1.55 -1.99 -5.66
C ASN A 158 2.00 -0.81 -4.78
N GLY A 159 1.05 -0.09 -4.17
CA GLY A 159 1.31 1.19 -3.55
C GLY A 159 2.36 1.06 -2.46
N LYS A 160 3.39 1.91 -2.55
CA LYS A 160 4.25 2.20 -1.40
C LYS A 160 3.38 2.90 -0.36
N SER A 161 2.61 2.17 0.44
CA SER A 161 2.00 2.69 1.68
C SER A 161 3.11 2.95 2.71
N GLY A 162 4.00 3.88 2.32
CA GLY A 162 5.30 4.27 2.89
C GLY A 162 5.17 4.99 4.22
N VAL A 163 3.99 5.52 4.48
CA VAL A 163 3.63 6.15 5.72
C VAL A 163 2.42 5.40 6.23
N PRO A 164 2.36 5.05 7.52
CA PRO A 164 1.12 4.53 8.10
C PRO A 164 -0.06 5.52 7.92
N ASP A 165 0.22 6.77 7.49
CA ASP A 165 -0.76 7.76 7.08
C ASP A 165 -1.49 7.50 5.72
N ASP A 166 -1.23 6.40 4.98
CA ASP A 166 -1.60 6.33 3.56
C ASP A 166 -2.55 5.20 3.10
N CYS A 167 -3.12 4.35 3.96
CA CYS A 167 -4.15 3.40 3.49
C CYS A 167 -5.04 2.77 4.58
N PRO A 168 -6.38 2.70 4.41
CA PRO A 168 -7.28 3.55 3.60
C PRO A 168 -7.55 4.92 4.22
N TYR A 169 -7.90 5.87 3.36
CA TYR A 169 -8.35 7.20 3.76
C TYR A 169 -9.86 7.25 3.93
N HIS A 170 -10.30 8.09 4.87
CA HIS A 170 -11.71 8.18 5.24
C HIS A 170 -12.17 9.62 5.38
N ASN A 171 -13.46 9.82 5.10
CA ASN A 171 -14.21 10.91 5.70
C ASN A 171 -14.89 10.39 6.95
N TYR A 172 -14.74 11.09 8.07
CA TYR A 172 -15.44 10.77 9.30
C TYR A 172 -16.00 12.01 9.98
N GLU A 173 -17.09 11.83 10.71
CA GLU A 173 -17.64 12.83 11.62
C GLU A 173 -17.51 12.32 13.06
N GLU A 174 -17.21 13.23 13.97
CA GLU A 174 -17.35 12.96 15.39
C GLU A 174 -18.79 13.29 15.80
N SER A 175 -19.48 12.29 16.30
CA SER A 175 -20.79 12.47 16.92
C SER A 175 -20.68 13.33 18.16
N ALA A 176 -21.79 13.96 18.56
CA ALA A 176 -21.87 14.77 19.79
C ALA A 176 -21.50 13.99 21.07
N GLU A 177 -21.53 12.66 21.02
CA GLU A 177 -21.19 11.73 22.10
C GLU A 177 -19.74 11.22 22.03
N GLY A 178 -18.93 11.73 21.10
CA GLY A 178 -17.52 11.34 20.92
C GLY A 178 -17.29 10.06 20.09
N GLY A 179 -18.35 9.43 19.58
CA GLY A 179 -18.27 8.30 18.65
C GLY A 179 -17.88 8.75 17.23
N VAL A 180 -17.07 7.95 16.52
CA VAL A 180 -16.62 8.23 15.16
C VAL A 180 -17.52 7.55 14.13
N ILE A 181 -18.15 8.33 13.26
CA ILE A 181 -18.98 7.83 12.15
C ILE A 181 -18.16 7.91 10.85
N ILE A 182 -17.86 6.75 10.27
CA ILE A 182 -17.18 6.66 8.97
C ILE A 182 -18.19 6.89 7.84
N LYS A 183 -17.95 7.90 7.00
CA LYS A 183 -18.78 8.20 5.83
C LYS A 183 -18.36 7.38 4.62
N ASP A 184 -17.07 7.48 4.29
CA ASP A 184 -16.50 6.88 3.09
C ASP A 184 -15.13 6.30 3.41
N VAL A 185 -14.79 5.20 2.73
CA VAL A 185 -13.52 4.49 2.84
C VAL A 185 -12.97 4.32 1.43
N GLN A 186 -11.77 4.84 1.17
CA GLN A 186 -11.17 4.73 -0.16
C GLN A 186 -9.70 4.30 -0.09
N ILE A 187 -9.32 3.35 -0.94
CA ILE A 187 -7.91 3.07 -1.24
C ILE A 187 -7.38 4.20 -2.11
N SER A 188 -6.20 4.70 -1.77
CA SER A 188 -5.51 5.81 -2.44
C SER A 188 -4.15 5.37 -2.98
N ASP A 189 -3.35 6.36 -3.38
CA ASP A 189 -1.95 6.21 -3.81
C ASP A 189 -1.78 5.26 -4.98
N LEU A 190 -2.53 5.59 -6.03
CA LEU A 190 -2.59 4.82 -7.25
C LEU A 190 -1.38 5.07 -8.17
N GLU A 191 -0.38 5.87 -7.76
CA GLU A 191 0.73 6.26 -8.64
C GLU A 191 1.71 5.11 -8.94
N ASP A 192 1.73 4.08 -8.09
CA ASP A 192 2.51 2.85 -8.32
C ASP A 192 1.66 1.73 -8.95
N THR A 193 0.38 2.00 -9.25
CA THR A 193 -0.51 1.00 -9.84
C THR A 193 -0.09 0.64 -11.25
N VAL A 194 -0.27 -0.63 -11.58
CA VAL A 194 -0.01 -1.13 -12.93
C VAL A 194 -1.07 -2.12 -13.37
N ILE A 195 -1.36 -2.15 -14.66
CA ILE A 195 -2.20 -3.19 -15.25
C ILE A 195 -1.34 -4.45 -15.42
N VAL A 196 -1.75 -5.54 -14.77
CA VAL A 196 -1.15 -6.87 -14.90
C VAL A 196 -2.21 -7.82 -15.49
N PRO A 197 -2.20 -8.05 -16.81
CA PRO A 197 -3.20 -8.88 -17.46
C PRO A 197 -3.26 -10.30 -16.89
N PRO A 198 -4.40 -11.01 -17.07
CA PRO A 198 -4.56 -12.37 -16.56
C PRO A 198 -3.46 -13.30 -17.05
N GLY A 199 -2.92 -14.12 -16.13
CA GLY A 199 -1.83 -15.05 -16.43
C GLY A 199 -0.46 -14.39 -16.66
N LYS A 200 -0.35 -13.05 -16.55
CA LYS A 200 0.92 -12.33 -16.57
C LYS A 200 1.37 -12.01 -15.15
N TRP A 201 2.65 -11.67 -15.04
CA TRP A 201 3.32 -11.38 -13.78
C TRP A 201 4.23 -10.18 -13.95
N LEU A 202 4.24 -9.31 -12.95
CA LEU A 202 5.24 -8.26 -12.79
C LEU A 202 6.48 -8.88 -12.15
N ARG A 203 7.67 -8.74 -12.73
CA ARG A 203 8.91 -9.33 -12.18
C ARG A 203 10.03 -8.30 -12.09
N GLY A 204 10.76 -8.31 -10.98
CA GLY A 204 11.93 -7.45 -10.78
C GLY A 204 11.74 -6.23 -9.86
N PRO A 205 10.63 -5.45 -9.92
CA PRO A 205 10.47 -4.30 -9.05
C PRO A 205 10.20 -4.72 -7.61
N LEU A 206 10.60 -3.84 -6.70
CA LEU A 206 10.40 -3.97 -5.27
C LEU A 206 9.18 -3.13 -4.87
N CYS A 207 7.99 -3.67 -5.13
CA CYS A 207 6.70 -2.99 -4.95
C CYS A 207 6.28 -2.93 -3.47
N GLY A 208 5.42 -1.97 -3.09
CA GLY A 208 4.91 -1.88 -1.73
C GLY A 208 5.88 -1.34 -0.68
N ASN A 209 5.32 -0.96 0.48
CA ASN A 209 6.08 -0.57 1.66
C ASN A 209 6.89 -1.74 2.22
N ALA A 210 8.11 -1.49 2.71
CA ALA A 210 8.99 -2.54 3.24
C ALA A 210 8.35 -3.43 4.33
N ILE A 211 7.48 -2.88 5.19
CA ILE A 211 6.78 -3.61 6.26
C ILE A 211 5.63 -4.45 5.70
N TRP A 212 4.84 -3.89 4.78
CA TRP A 212 3.59 -4.50 4.30
C TRP A 212 3.77 -5.39 3.08
N ARG A 213 4.84 -5.19 2.33
CA ARG A 213 5.14 -5.88 1.07
C ARG A 213 5.18 -7.39 1.20
N SER A 214 4.69 -8.08 0.17
CA SER A 214 4.74 -9.54 0.06
C SER A 214 6.13 -10.17 -0.04
N ALA A 215 6.23 -11.46 0.28
CA ALA A 215 7.48 -12.19 0.24
C ALA A 215 8.09 -12.25 -1.17
N GLU A 216 7.28 -12.48 -2.20
CA GLU A 216 7.73 -12.52 -3.60
C GLU A 216 8.28 -11.18 -4.07
N SER A 217 7.73 -10.06 -3.57
CA SER A 217 8.22 -8.74 -3.92
C SER A 217 9.57 -8.44 -3.27
N TRP A 218 9.77 -8.83 -2.00
CA TRP A 218 11.09 -8.81 -1.36
C TRP A 218 12.14 -9.62 -2.12
N CYS A 219 11.73 -10.77 -2.68
CA CYS A 219 12.58 -11.63 -3.50
C CYS A 219 12.69 -11.16 -4.97
N ARG A 220 12.08 -10.02 -5.32
CA ARG A 220 11.98 -9.48 -6.69
C ARG A 220 11.47 -10.49 -7.73
N SER A 221 10.66 -11.44 -7.26
CA SER A 221 10.09 -12.50 -8.07
C SER A 221 8.81 -12.02 -8.77
N ARG A 222 8.12 -12.97 -9.42
CA ARG A 222 6.83 -12.78 -10.08
C ARG A 222 5.77 -12.34 -9.06
N GLN A 223 5.15 -11.20 -9.32
CA GLN A 223 4.14 -10.52 -8.51
C GLN A 223 2.86 -10.33 -9.34
N ASN A 224 1.71 -10.39 -8.68
CA ASN A 224 0.39 -10.15 -9.24
C ASN A 224 -0.56 -9.70 -8.11
N GLN A 225 -1.87 -9.71 -8.36
CA GLN A 225 -2.92 -9.30 -7.41
C GLN A 225 -2.81 -10.01 -6.04
N ALA A 226 -2.27 -11.24 -5.99
CA ALA A 226 -2.04 -11.97 -4.75
C ALA A 226 -1.03 -11.25 -3.83
N SER A 227 -0.14 -10.42 -4.38
CA SER A 227 0.80 -9.59 -3.61
C SER A 227 0.08 -8.48 -2.84
N ASP A 228 -0.96 -7.88 -3.42
CA ASP A 228 -1.79 -6.90 -2.71
C ASP A 228 -2.61 -7.58 -1.60
N VAL A 229 -3.19 -8.74 -1.88
CA VAL A 229 -3.96 -9.52 -0.88
C VAL A 229 -3.08 -9.85 0.33
N PHE A 230 -1.84 -10.28 0.10
CA PHE A 230 -0.90 -10.54 1.20
C PHE A 230 -0.64 -9.28 2.02
N SER A 231 -0.39 -8.16 1.34
CA SER A 231 -0.14 -6.87 2.00
C SER A 231 -1.36 -6.44 2.83
N PHE A 232 -2.56 -6.60 2.27
CA PHE A 232 -3.82 -6.33 2.96
C PHE A 232 -4.05 -7.28 4.15
N GLY A 233 -3.66 -8.54 4.05
CA GLY A 233 -3.70 -9.51 5.14
C GLY A 233 -2.84 -9.08 6.33
N ILE A 234 -1.63 -8.57 6.06
CA ILE A 234 -0.79 -7.99 7.12
C ILE A 234 -1.45 -6.76 7.74
N VAL A 235 -2.00 -5.85 6.93
CA VAL A 235 -2.71 -4.66 7.44
C VAL A 235 -3.91 -5.07 8.29
N THR A 236 -4.70 -6.05 7.85
CA THR A 236 -5.88 -6.59 8.57
C THR A 236 -5.47 -7.19 9.91
N ALA A 237 -4.38 -7.96 9.93
CA ALA A 237 -3.80 -8.43 11.17
C ALA A 237 -3.47 -7.23 12.07
N ASN A 238 -2.60 -6.31 11.63
CA ASN A 238 -2.12 -5.21 12.46
C ASN A 238 -3.22 -4.27 12.95
N ALA A 239 -4.15 -3.86 12.08
CA ALA A 239 -5.23 -2.92 12.43
C ALA A 239 -6.14 -3.44 13.56
N LEU A 240 -6.17 -4.76 13.76
CA LEU A 240 -6.90 -5.41 14.84
C LEU A 240 -5.98 -5.76 16.03
N PHE A 241 -4.68 -6.01 15.80
CA PHE A 241 -3.68 -6.23 16.86
C PHE A 241 -3.25 -4.97 17.60
N GLU A 242 -3.29 -3.80 16.96
CA GLU A 242 -2.95 -2.54 17.63
C GLU A 242 -3.78 -2.38 18.91
N MET A 243 -5.00 -2.91 18.96
CA MET A 243 -5.83 -2.91 20.18
C MET A 243 -5.36 -3.79 21.34
N ILE A 244 -4.48 -4.79 21.12
CA ILE A 244 -3.99 -5.66 22.21
C ILE A 244 -2.63 -5.17 22.75
N TYR A 245 -1.84 -4.45 21.93
CA TYR A 245 -0.47 -4.03 22.26
C TYR A 245 -0.22 -2.51 22.21
N VAL A 246 -1.26 -1.67 22.03
CA VAL A 246 -1.14 -0.19 22.17
C VAL A 246 -0.67 0.24 23.58
N MET A 247 -0.62 -0.66 24.57
CA MET A 247 0.04 -0.38 25.85
C MET A 247 1.58 -0.58 25.86
N LEU A 248 2.21 -1.06 24.77
CA LEU A 248 3.63 -1.44 24.76
C LEU A 248 4.46 -0.95 23.56
N ASN A 249 3.91 -0.11 22.67
CA ASN A 249 4.69 0.55 21.59
C ASN A 249 5.35 -0.39 20.56
N GLU A 250 4.85 -1.62 20.39
CA GLU A 250 5.36 -2.60 19.43
C GLU A 250 4.26 -3.09 18.47
N MET A 251 4.28 -2.60 17.23
CA MET A 251 3.53 -3.21 16.13
C MET A 251 4.12 -4.58 15.82
N VAL A 252 3.33 -5.66 15.89
CA VAL A 252 3.82 -7.06 15.85
C VAL A 252 4.67 -7.38 14.61
N PHE A 253 4.38 -6.73 13.49
CA PHE A 253 5.09 -6.94 12.23
C PHE A 253 6.18 -5.87 11.97
N ARG A 254 6.29 -4.81 12.80
CA ARG A 254 7.24 -3.71 12.63
C ARG A 254 8.63 -4.07 13.13
N VAL A 255 9.65 -3.98 12.26
CA VAL A 255 11.07 -4.13 12.68
C VAL A 255 11.57 -2.76 13.13
N SER A 256 12.70 -2.69 13.85
CA SER A 256 13.24 -1.39 14.24
C SER A 256 13.60 -0.56 12.99
N ASP A 257 13.62 0.77 13.12
CA ASP A 257 13.96 1.65 12.00
C ASP A 257 15.37 1.37 11.47
N ASP A 258 16.30 0.96 12.34
CA ASP A 258 17.66 0.55 11.96
C ASP A 258 17.64 -0.74 11.14
N GLN A 259 16.80 -1.72 11.52
CA GLN A 259 16.61 -2.94 10.75
C GLN A 259 15.95 -2.65 9.38
N LEU A 260 14.98 -1.73 9.32
CA LEU A 260 14.35 -1.31 8.05
C LEU A 260 15.33 -0.62 7.12
N LYS A 261 16.24 0.20 7.65
CA LYS A 261 17.22 0.97 6.88
C LYS A 261 18.48 0.17 6.52
N SER A 262 18.65 -1.02 7.10
CA SER A 262 19.78 -1.89 6.81
C SER A 262 19.76 -2.42 5.36
N ALA A 263 20.95 -2.64 4.80
CA ALA A 263 21.14 -3.27 3.50
C ALA A 263 20.55 -4.70 3.44
N ASP A 264 20.46 -5.37 4.58
CA ASP A 264 19.86 -6.69 4.74
C ASP A 264 18.47 -6.67 5.40
N SER A 265 17.76 -5.54 5.32
CA SER A 265 16.38 -5.37 5.84
C SER A 265 15.43 -6.52 5.47
N TRP A 266 15.58 -7.09 4.27
CA TRP A 266 14.86 -8.27 3.80
C TRP A 266 14.93 -9.44 4.80
N ARG A 267 16.05 -9.63 5.48
CA ARG A 267 16.30 -10.75 6.41
C ARG A 267 15.35 -10.68 7.59
N TYR A 268 15.18 -9.49 8.17
CA TYR A 268 14.33 -9.28 9.34
C TYR A 268 12.85 -9.44 9.00
N ILE A 269 12.43 -8.92 7.83
CA ILE A 269 11.03 -8.97 7.39
C ILE A 269 10.65 -10.38 6.92
N LEU A 270 11.44 -11.01 6.04
CA LEU A 270 11.16 -12.36 5.56
C LEU A 270 11.23 -13.40 6.68
N ARG A 271 12.12 -13.21 7.66
CA ARG A 271 12.12 -14.05 8.88
C ARG A 271 10.78 -14.00 9.60
N ARG A 272 10.14 -12.84 9.71
CA ARG A 272 8.81 -12.72 10.32
C ARG A 272 7.73 -13.38 9.48
N HIS A 273 7.75 -13.20 8.15
CA HIS A 273 6.82 -13.91 7.27
C HIS A 273 6.92 -15.42 7.47
N ILE A 274 8.13 -15.97 7.56
CA ILE A 274 8.34 -17.40 7.82
C ILE A 274 7.88 -17.81 9.24
N SER A 275 8.20 -17.00 10.25
CA SER A 275 7.81 -17.27 11.63
C SER A 275 6.29 -17.34 11.80
N TYR A 276 5.58 -16.40 11.18
CA TYR A 276 4.15 -16.19 11.40
C TYR A 276 3.28 -16.94 10.41
N PHE A 277 3.68 -17.05 9.14
CA PHE A 277 2.78 -17.49 8.07
C PHE A 277 3.24 -18.72 7.30
N ALA A 278 4.50 -19.16 7.43
CA ALA A 278 4.94 -20.38 6.75
C ALA A 278 4.31 -21.63 7.38
N ASP A 279 3.84 -22.52 6.55
CA ASP A 279 3.84 -23.96 6.78
C ASP A 279 4.75 -24.63 5.74
N GLU A 280 4.88 -25.95 5.81
CA GLU A 280 5.74 -26.71 4.90
C GLU A 280 5.29 -26.55 3.44
N ASP A 281 3.99 -26.72 3.18
CA ASP A 281 3.40 -26.60 1.85
C ASP A 281 3.50 -25.20 1.25
N GLY A 282 3.34 -24.15 2.07
CA GLY A 282 3.41 -22.75 1.67
C GLY A 282 4.85 -22.29 1.43
N LEU A 283 5.81 -22.75 2.25
CA LEU A 283 7.22 -22.44 2.01
C LEU A 283 7.74 -23.16 0.76
N ASN A 284 7.42 -24.45 0.59
CA ASN A 284 7.82 -25.21 -0.59
C ASN A 284 7.22 -24.62 -1.87
N GLY A 285 5.92 -24.33 -1.87
CA GLY A 285 5.27 -23.66 -3.02
C GLY A 285 5.86 -22.27 -3.31
N PHE A 286 6.25 -21.52 -2.27
CA PHE A 286 6.94 -20.24 -2.46
C PHE A 286 8.35 -20.41 -3.06
N LEU A 287 9.12 -21.41 -2.63
CA LEU A 287 10.43 -21.74 -3.18
C LEU A 287 10.33 -22.13 -4.66
N GLU A 288 9.37 -22.98 -5.02
CA GLU A 288 9.05 -23.32 -6.41
C GLU A 288 8.69 -22.07 -7.23
N HIS A 289 7.88 -21.18 -6.66
CA HIS A 289 7.49 -19.94 -7.31
C HIS A 289 8.68 -19.03 -7.60
N ILE A 290 9.62 -18.84 -6.67
CA ILE A 290 10.79 -17.99 -6.94
C ILE A 290 11.84 -18.65 -7.82
N GLY A 291 11.95 -19.99 -7.78
CA GLY A 291 12.90 -20.81 -8.52
C GLY A 291 14.32 -20.82 -7.91
N GLU A 292 15.05 -21.91 -8.11
CA GLU A 292 16.39 -22.15 -7.52
C GLU A 292 17.44 -21.10 -7.89
N GLU A 293 17.34 -20.56 -9.11
CA GLU A 293 18.24 -19.50 -9.61
C GLU A 293 18.02 -18.15 -8.92
N ASN A 294 16.95 -17.99 -8.14
CA ASN A 294 16.71 -16.76 -7.40
C ASN A 294 17.69 -16.64 -6.23
N PRO A 295 18.42 -15.52 -6.07
CA PRO A 295 19.35 -15.33 -4.95
C PRO A 295 18.74 -15.50 -3.55
N PHE A 296 17.42 -15.39 -3.43
CA PHE A 296 16.69 -15.58 -2.17
C PHE A 296 16.32 -17.04 -1.89
N TYR A 297 16.43 -17.96 -2.85
CA TYR A 297 16.05 -19.37 -2.68
C TYR A 297 16.76 -20.00 -1.48
N LYS A 298 18.10 -20.03 -1.52
CA LYS A 298 18.91 -20.54 -0.40
C LYS A 298 18.77 -19.70 0.86
N ARG A 299 18.64 -18.37 0.73
CA ARG A 299 18.49 -17.47 1.89
C ARG A 299 17.22 -17.75 2.69
N LEU A 300 16.12 -18.13 2.02
CA LEU A 300 14.87 -18.48 2.67
C LEU A 300 14.96 -19.81 3.39
N ILE A 301 15.65 -20.80 2.80
CA ILE A 301 15.96 -22.08 3.45
C ILE A 301 16.80 -21.82 4.72
N ASP A 302 17.90 -21.10 4.58
CA ASP A 302 18.76 -20.75 5.72
C ASP A 302 17.98 -19.99 6.83
N LEU A 303 17.05 -19.11 6.43
CA LEU A 303 16.16 -18.41 7.37
C LEU A 303 15.19 -19.37 8.08
N ALA A 304 14.60 -20.32 7.36
CA ALA A 304 13.70 -21.32 7.93
C ALA A 304 14.44 -22.29 8.87
N ASP A 305 15.65 -22.70 8.51
CA ASP A 305 16.48 -23.62 9.30
C ASP A 305 17.03 -22.97 10.57
N SER A 306 17.11 -21.64 10.61
CA SER A 306 17.59 -20.91 11.78
C SER A 306 16.59 -20.81 12.94
N PHE A 307 15.40 -21.40 12.83
CA PHE A 307 14.46 -21.57 13.94
C PHE A 307 14.73 -22.90 14.66
N GLY A 308 14.80 -22.85 15.99
CA GLY A 308 15.04 -24.01 16.83
C GLY A 308 14.41 -23.85 18.22
N PRO A 309 14.69 -24.76 19.17
CA PRO A 309 14.05 -24.76 20.49
C PRO A 309 14.23 -23.45 21.29
N GLY A 310 15.37 -22.77 21.13
CA GLY A 310 15.65 -21.50 21.81
C GLY A 310 15.05 -20.26 21.13
N ASN A 311 14.54 -20.39 19.91
CA ASN A 311 13.95 -19.29 19.13
C ASN A 311 12.85 -19.84 18.19
N PRO A 312 11.79 -20.45 18.73
CA PRO A 312 10.80 -21.13 17.91
C PRO A 312 10.03 -20.15 17.02
N ARG A 313 9.48 -20.66 15.92
CA ARG A 313 8.49 -19.94 15.12
C ARG A 313 7.26 -19.60 15.96
N GLN A 314 6.53 -18.56 15.55
CA GLN A 314 5.32 -18.09 16.24
C GLN A 314 4.10 -18.10 15.30
N PRO A 315 3.66 -19.26 14.79
CA PRO A 315 2.62 -19.31 13.76
C PRO A 315 1.36 -18.54 14.14
N PHE A 316 0.87 -17.69 13.24
CA PHE A 316 -0.28 -16.82 13.45
C PHE A 316 -1.55 -17.61 13.79
N GLN A 317 -1.71 -18.78 13.18
CA GLN A 317 -2.84 -19.69 13.43
C GLN A 317 -2.90 -20.14 14.90
N ARG A 318 -1.79 -20.08 15.66
CA ARG A 318 -1.72 -20.49 17.07
C ARG A 318 -2.01 -19.36 18.06
N TRP A 319 -2.26 -18.14 17.59
CA TRP A 319 -2.48 -16.99 18.48
C TRP A 319 -3.90 -17.06 19.08
N GLY A 320 -4.02 -17.63 20.29
CA GLY A 320 -5.30 -17.91 20.94
C GLY A 320 -6.12 -16.67 21.32
N TYR A 321 -5.50 -15.49 21.38
CA TYR A 321 -6.14 -14.21 21.66
C TYR A 321 -6.79 -13.56 20.43
N VAL A 322 -6.77 -14.24 19.28
CA VAL A 322 -7.29 -13.76 18.01
C VAL A 322 -8.52 -14.59 17.67
N GLU A 323 -9.60 -13.91 17.30
CA GLU A 323 -10.84 -14.56 16.88
C GLU A 323 -10.56 -15.64 15.81
N PRO A 324 -11.11 -16.86 15.94
CA PRO A 324 -10.86 -17.95 14.99
C PRO A 324 -11.13 -17.58 13.53
N GLU A 325 -12.23 -16.89 13.24
CA GLU A 325 -12.61 -16.50 11.87
C GLU A 325 -11.65 -15.45 11.30
N LEU A 326 -11.11 -14.56 12.14
CA LEU A 326 -10.07 -13.62 11.73
C LEU A 326 -8.74 -14.33 11.45
N ARG A 327 -8.38 -15.32 12.28
CA ARG A 327 -7.18 -16.14 12.06
C ARG A 327 -7.23 -16.89 10.73
N ASP A 328 -8.38 -17.47 10.43
CA ASP A 328 -8.61 -18.19 9.18
C ASP A 328 -8.52 -17.25 7.97
N LEU A 329 -9.19 -16.09 8.03
CA LEU A 329 -9.13 -15.07 6.98
C LEU A 329 -7.69 -14.62 6.70
N VAL A 330 -6.99 -14.15 7.72
CA VAL A 330 -5.61 -13.64 7.57
C VAL A 330 -4.69 -14.75 7.07
N GLY A 331 -4.79 -15.97 7.64
CA GLY A 331 -3.98 -17.11 7.20
C GLY A 331 -4.17 -17.44 5.71
N LYS A 332 -5.39 -17.34 5.20
CA LYS A 332 -5.68 -17.52 3.77
C LYS A 332 -5.14 -16.38 2.90
N MET A 333 -5.15 -15.14 3.39
CA MET A 333 -4.60 -13.98 2.68
C MET A 333 -3.07 -13.95 2.69
N THR A 334 -2.44 -14.45 3.75
CA THR A 334 -0.98 -14.39 3.98
C THR A 334 -0.25 -15.71 3.73
N ASN A 335 -0.85 -16.67 3.02
CA ASN A 335 -0.15 -17.88 2.58
C ASN A 335 1.14 -17.50 1.85
N LEU A 336 2.29 -18.11 2.18
CA LEU A 336 3.55 -17.75 1.53
C LEU A 336 3.55 -18.06 0.04
N ASP A 337 2.92 -19.16 -0.38
CA ASP A 337 2.73 -19.49 -1.78
C ASP A 337 1.67 -18.55 -2.39
N PRO A 338 2.06 -17.63 -3.30
CA PRO A 338 1.13 -16.68 -3.88
C PRO A 338 0.02 -17.34 -4.71
N THR A 339 0.22 -18.58 -5.17
CA THR A 339 -0.77 -19.31 -5.97
C THR A 339 -1.88 -19.95 -5.13
N LYS A 340 -1.65 -20.09 -3.82
CA LYS A 340 -2.61 -20.67 -2.86
C LYS A 340 -3.38 -19.62 -2.04
N ARG A 341 -3.08 -18.34 -2.22
CA ARG A 341 -3.79 -17.25 -1.53
C ARG A 341 -5.21 -17.12 -2.09
N ILE A 342 -6.16 -16.84 -1.21
CA ILE A 342 -7.49 -16.41 -1.64
C ILE A 342 -7.39 -15.07 -2.36
N ASN A 343 -8.29 -14.80 -3.30
CA ASN A 343 -8.36 -13.48 -3.94
C ASN A 343 -9.18 -12.49 -3.09
N ALA A 344 -9.16 -11.21 -3.47
CA ALA A 344 -9.85 -10.15 -2.72
C ALA A 344 -11.38 -10.36 -2.65
N ARG A 345 -12.01 -10.91 -3.71
CA ARG A 345 -13.45 -11.21 -3.74
C ARG A 345 -13.79 -12.38 -2.81
N GLU A 346 -12.99 -13.43 -2.79
CA GLU A 346 -13.11 -14.56 -1.87
C GLU A 346 -12.94 -14.11 -0.42
N ALA A 347 -11.96 -13.25 -0.16
CA ALA A 347 -11.75 -12.65 1.16
C ALA A 347 -12.99 -11.85 1.61
N LEU A 348 -13.63 -11.06 0.75
CA LEU A 348 -14.88 -10.35 1.08
C LEU A 348 -16.04 -11.29 1.45
N GLN A 349 -16.07 -12.49 0.88
CA GLN A 349 -17.09 -13.50 1.19
C GLN A 349 -16.77 -14.31 2.45
N HIS A 350 -15.61 -14.10 3.05
CA HIS A 350 -15.21 -14.78 4.28
C HIS A 350 -16.19 -14.48 5.42
N ARG A 351 -16.43 -15.47 6.28
CA ARG A 351 -17.37 -15.36 7.41
C ARG A 351 -17.08 -14.17 8.29
N TRP A 352 -15.81 -13.93 8.61
CA TRP A 352 -15.38 -12.75 9.38
C TRP A 352 -15.95 -11.43 8.82
N PHE A 353 -15.87 -11.21 7.50
CA PHE A 353 -16.47 -10.03 6.88
C PHE A 353 -17.99 -10.11 6.72
N ARG A 354 -18.60 -11.29 6.73
CA ARG A 354 -20.06 -11.45 6.61
C ARG A 354 -20.81 -11.34 7.93
N GLN A 355 -20.11 -11.42 9.07
CA GLN A 355 -20.74 -11.22 10.38
C GLN A 355 -21.46 -9.86 10.42
N THR A 356 -22.76 -9.93 10.71
CA THR A 356 -23.59 -8.79 11.10
C THR A 356 -23.63 -8.83 12.61
N THR A 357 -23.06 -7.83 13.28
CA THR A 357 -23.22 -7.72 14.73
C THR A 357 -24.70 -7.36 14.95
N TYR A 358 -25.51 -8.30 15.41
CA TYR A 358 -26.81 -7.94 15.95
C TYR A 358 -26.53 -7.15 17.23
N LEU A 359 -26.80 -5.85 17.20
CA LEU A 359 -26.91 -5.04 18.42
C LEU A 359 -28.11 -5.60 19.19
N GLY A 360 -27.81 -6.43 20.20
CA GLY A 360 -28.78 -6.92 21.18
C GLY A 360 -28.98 -5.92 22.30
#